data_AF-A0AAW1VZL5-F1
#
_entry.id   AF-A0AAW1VZL5-F1
#
_cell.length_a   1.000
_cell.length_b   1.000
_cell.length_c   1.000
_cell.angle_alpha   90.00
_cell.angle_beta   90.00
_cell.angle_gamma   90.00
#
_symmetry.space_group_name_H-M   'P 1'
#
loop_
_entity.id
_entity.type
_entity.pdbx_description
1 polymer ?
#
loop_
_entity_poly.entity_id
_entity_poly.type
_entity_poly.pdbx_seq_one_letter_code
_entity_poly.pdbx_strand_id
1 'polypeptide(L)' 'MGTFDGWSQGEHLSPEYTGSFATFSTTLMLRPGRYEIKFLVDGEWKLSPEFPTVGEGLMKNNLLIVE' A
#
# COMPACT_ATOMS: atom_id res chain seq x y z
N MET A 1 4.55 2.16 -0.90
CA MET A 1 5.66 2.27 0.06
C MET A 1 5.34 1.42 1.28
N GLY A 2 6.34 0.83 1.96
CA GLY A 2 6.04 0.08 3.18
C GLY A 2 7.26 -0.50 3.88
N THR A 3 7.03 -1.32 4.91
CA THR A 3 8.11 -1.96 5.66
C THR A 3 8.81 -3.08 4.90
N PHE A 4 8.21 -3.59 3.82
CA PHE A 4 8.76 -4.68 3.01
C PHE A 4 10.12 -4.35 2.37
N ASP A 5 10.40 -3.07 2.13
CA ASP A 5 11.67 -2.55 1.62
C ASP A 5 12.29 -1.50 2.55
N GLY A 6 11.84 -1.46 3.81
CA GLY A 6 12.30 -0.48 4.79
C GLY A 6 11.95 0.98 4.47
N TRP A 7 10.82 1.21 3.79
CA TRP A 7 10.35 2.55 3.39
C TRP A 7 11.31 3.30 2.44
N SER A 8 12.04 2.58 1.59
CA SER A 8 13.12 3.16 0.79
C SER A 8 12.71 3.56 -0.63
N GLN A 9 12.12 2.65 -1.42
CA GLN A 9 11.77 2.87 -2.83
C GLN A 9 10.27 2.75 -3.07
N GLY A 10 9.62 1.80 -2.40
CA GLY A 10 8.27 1.38 -2.69
C GLY A 10 8.15 0.69 -4.03
N GLU A 11 6.91 0.57 -4.52
CA GLU A 11 6.60 -0.05 -5.80
C GLU A 11 5.54 0.76 -6.52
N HIS A 12 5.68 0.81 -7.85
CA HIS A 12 4.73 1.51 -8.71
C HIS A 12 3.50 0.66 -8.97
N LEU A 13 2.33 1.30 -8.89
CA LEU A 13 1.07 0.67 -9.25
C LEU A 13 0.73 1.00 -10.70
N SER A 14 0.24 0.00 -11.41
CA SER A 14 -0.25 0.13 -12.78
C SER A 14 -1.77 0.21 -12.77
N PRO A 15 -2.38 1.03 -13.66
CA PRO A 15 -3.83 1.02 -13.81
C PRO A 15 -4.28 -0.31 -14.44
N GLU A 16 -5.30 -0.90 -13.84
CA GLU A 16 -6.04 -2.05 -14.32
C GLU A 16 -7.37 -1.54 -14.91
N TYR A 17 -7.60 -1.86 -16.18
CA TYR A 17 -8.72 -1.31 -16.93
C TYR A 17 -9.99 -2.14 -16.69
N THR A 18 -10.85 -1.68 -15.78
CA THR A 18 -12.13 -2.35 -15.49
C THR A 18 -13.34 -1.68 -16.18
N GLY A 19 -13.09 -0.78 -17.14
CA GLY A 19 -14.10 -0.21 -18.04
C GLY A 19 -14.78 1.08 -17.55
N SER A 20 -14.92 1.31 -16.23
CA SER A 20 -15.53 2.52 -15.68
C SER A 20 -14.64 3.31 -14.72
N PHE A 21 -13.71 2.65 -14.03
CA PHE A 21 -12.68 3.30 -13.21
C PHE A 21 -11.34 2.55 -13.34
N ALA A 22 -10.23 3.28 -13.24
CA ALA A 22 -8.91 2.67 -13.15
C ALA A 22 -8.67 2.25 -11.69
N THR A 23 -8.64 0.94 -11.43
CA THR A 23 -8.06 0.42 -10.19
C THR A 23 -6.55 0.42 -10.37
N PHE A 24 -5.78 0.87 -9.39
CA PHE A 24 -4.33 0.80 -9.47
C PHE A 24 -3.86 -0.40 -8.64
N SER A 25 -3.07 -1.30 -9.24
CA SER A 25 -2.59 -2.52 -8.59
C SER A 25 -1.12 -2.78 -8.88
N THR A 26 -0.48 -3.55 -8.00
CA THR A 26 0.89 -4.07 -8.17
C THR A 26 1.00 -5.42 -7.48
N THR A 27 1.99 -6.23 -7.88
CA THR A 27 2.23 -7.56 -7.30
C THR A 27 3.56 -7.56 -6.56
N LEU A 28 3.52 -7.92 -5.28
CA LEU A 28 4.71 -8.03 -4.43
C LEU A 28 4.96 -9.48 -4.03
N MET A 29 6.21 -9.93 -4.16
CA MET A 29 6.63 -11.25 -3.67
C MET A 29 7.11 -11.11 -2.22
N LEU A 30 6.23 -11.40 -1.27
CA LEU A 30 6.51 -11.24 0.16
C LEU A 30 6.55 -12.60 0.87
N ARG A 31 7.32 -12.67 1.96
CA ARG A 31 7.24 -13.80 2.90
C ARG A 31 6.00 -13.61 3.78
N PRO A 32 5.48 -14.69 4.40
CA PRO A 32 4.43 -14.56 5.41
C PRO A 32 4.86 -13.60 6.52
N GLY A 33 3.97 -12.71 6.93
CA GLY A 33 4.29 -11.64 7.86
C GLY A 33 3.30 -10.49 7.87
N ARG A 34 3.62 -9.49 8.70
CA ARG A 34 2.87 -8.25 8.86
C ARG A 34 3.69 -7.11 8.29
N TYR A 35 3.09 -6.37 7.37
CA TYR A 35 3.73 -5.26 6.68
C TYR A 35 2.89 -4.00 6.84
N GLU A 36 3.53 -2.89 7.17
CA GLU A 36 2.89 -1.58 7.12
C GLU A 36 3.10 -0.99 5.74
N ILE A 37 2.04 -0.48 5.13
CA ILE A 37 2.08 0.13 3.80
C ILE A 37 1.35 1.48 3.80
N LYS A 38 1.75 2.34 2.88
CA LYS A 38 1.06 3.61 2.59
C LYS A 38 1.17 3.92 1.11
N PHE A 39 0.09 4.47 0.55
CA PHE A 39 0.02 4.82 -0.86
C PHE A 39 0.43 6.28 -1.03
N LEU A 40 1.30 6.55 -2.00
CA LEU A 40 1.65 7.91 -2.42
C LEU A 40 0.92 8.18 -3.73
N VAL A 41 -0.14 8.98 -3.68
CA VAL A 41 -1.01 9.30 -4.81
C VAL A 41 -0.87 10.79 -5.09
N ASP A 42 -0.33 11.14 -6.26
CA ASP A 42 -0.11 12.52 -6.68
C ASP A 42 0.68 13.37 -5.66
N GLY A 43 1.66 12.75 -5.00
CA GLY A 43 2.50 13.39 -3.97
C GLY A 43 1.88 13.43 -2.57
N GLU A 44 0.66 12.89 -2.40
CA GLU A 44 -0.01 12.84 -1.10
C GLU A 44 -0.07 11.42 -0.54
N TRP A 45 0.17 11.30 0.77
CA TRP A 45 0.05 10.03 1.47
C TRP A 45 -1.41 9.70 1.76
N LYS A 46 -1.88 8.57 1.22
CA LYS A 46 -3.26 8.08 1.39
C LYS A 46 -3.28 6.68 1.99
N LEU A 47 -4.35 6.43 2.74
CA LEU A 47 -4.71 5.12 3.28
C LEU A 47 -5.83 4.56 2.43
N SER A 48 -5.73 3.29 2.06
CA SER A 48 -6.84 2.57 1.43
C SER A 48 -7.82 2.10 2.51
N PRO A 49 -9.15 2.20 2.28
CA PRO A 49 -10.17 1.66 3.17
C PRO A 49 -10.22 0.12 3.15
N GLU A 50 -9.58 -0.53 2.18
CA GLU A 50 -9.60 -1.99 2.01
C GLU A 50 -8.71 -2.72 3.01
N PHE A 51 -7.76 -2.02 3.62
CA PHE A 51 -6.84 -2.60 4.60
C PHE A 51 -7.10 -2.04 5.99
N PRO A 52 -6.99 -2.85 7.04
CA PRO A 52 -6.94 -2.35 8.41
C PRO A 52 -5.85 -1.28 8.58
N THR A 53 -6.00 -0.41 9.57
CA THR A 53 -5.00 0.64 9.85
C THR A 53 -4.32 0.41 11.20
N VAL A 54 -3.06 0.80 11.30
CA VAL A 54 -2.26 0.77 12.53
C VAL A 54 -1.57 2.12 12.74
N GLY A 55 -1.28 2.47 14.00
CA GLY A 55 -0.68 3.75 14.36
C GLY A 55 -1.67 4.91 14.43
N GLU A 56 -1.15 6.11 14.67
CA GLU A 56 -1.94 7.32 14.92
C GLU A 56 -1.36 8.54 14.19
N GLY A 57 -2.22 9.52 13.91
CA GLY A 57 -1.82 10.78 13.27
C GLY A 57 -1.09 10.57 11.95
N LEU A 58 0.06 11.25 11.79
CA LEU A 58 0.90 11.17 10.58
C LEU A 58 1.55 9.79 10.39
N MET A 59 1.73 9.04 11.49
CA MET A 59 2.32 7.69 11.48
C MET A 59 1.27 6.59 11.23
N LYS A 60 0.02 6.96 10.97
CA LYS A 60 -1.03 6.00 10.62
C LYS A 60 -0.76 5.39 9.24
N ASN A 61 -0.74 4.05 9.18
CA ASN A 61 -0.44 3.23 8.01
C ASN A 61 -1.53 2.16 7.80
N ASN A 62 -1.60 1.59 6.60
CA ASN A 62 -2.37 0.37 6.35
C ASN A 62 -1.56 -0.85 6.78
N LEU A 63 -2.23 -1.87 7.31
CA LEU A 63 -1.64 -3.15 7.71
C LEU A 63 -1.98 -4.22 6.66
N LEU A 64 -0.94 -4.75 6.02
CA LEU A 64 -1.01 -5.88 5.11
C LEU A 64 -0.55 -7.15 5.85
N ILE A 65 -1.37 -8.19 5.83
CA ILE A 65 -1.05 -9.50 6.42
C ILE A 65 -0.91 -10.50 5.27
N VAL A 66 0.23 -11.18 5.22
CA VAL A 66 0.54 -12.25 4.25
C VAL A 66 0.66 -13.55 5.04
N GLU A 67 -0.07 -14.58 4.61
CA GLU A 67 -0.08 -15.92 5.22
C GLU A 67 0.79 -16.93 4.46
#